data_AF-A0A1B8TBB3-F1
#
_entry.id   AF-A0A1B8TBB3-F1
#
_cell.length_a   1.000
_cell.length_b   1.000
_cell.length_c   1.000
_cell.angle_alpha   90.00
_cell.angle_beta   90.00
_cell.angle_gamma   90.00
#
_symmetry.space_group_name_H-M   'P 1'
#
loop_
_entity.id
_entity.type
_entity.pdbx_description
1 polymer ?
#
loop_
_entity_poly.entity_id
_entity_poly.type
_entity_poly.pdbx_seq_one_letter_code
_entity_poly.pdbx_strand_id
1 'polypeptide(L)'
;MIAATNYPIARNTFQRLGFGVKRGNKPAFSSNFSELMSGLREHGISCEMKRWRGWEHHPEDSLCILKVANGRKNSWHWVVTEPHSEFQVVIHDPDIAQLSYMKPPAGESGWPFDAFEPFGYFIRILPG
;
A
#
# COMPACT_ATOMS: atom_id res chain seq x y z
N MET A 1 -4.59 -8.44 3.72
CA MET A 1 -3.16 -8.58 3.37
C MET A 1 -2.28 -8.17 4.53
N ILE A 2 -2.09 -6.88 4.85
CA ILE A 2 -1.23 -6.46 5.97
C ILE A 2 -1.84 -6.79 7.34
N ALA A 3 -3.07 -6.36 7.61
CA ALA A 3 -3.73 -6.57 8.90
C ALA A 3 -4.36 -7.96 9.08
N ALA A 4 -4.08 -8.90 8.17
CA ALA A 4 -4.67 -10.25 8.14
C ALA A 4 -6.21 -10.29 8.36
N THR A 5 -6.91 -9.23 7.96
CA THR A 5 -8.35 -9.07 8.18
C THR A 5 -9.13 -9.02 6.87
N ASN A 6 -10.42 -9.35 6.94
CA ASN A 6 -11.31 -9.27 5.79
C ASN A 6 -11.81 -7.83 5.57
N TYR A 7 -12.28 -7.57 4.35
CA TYR A 7 -12.72 -6.24 3.96
C TYR A 7 -13.85 -5.67 4.84
N PRO A 8 -14.91 -6.42 5.23
CA PRO A 8 -15.93 -5.90 6.14
C PRO A 8 -15.39 -5.39 7.48
N ILE A 9 -14.44 -6.12 8.10
CA ILE A 9 -13.83 -5.70 9.36
C ILE A 9 -12.98 -4.45 9.15
N ALA A 10 -12.12 -4.42 8.14
CA ALA A 10 -11.32 -3.23 7.81
C ALA A 10 -12.23 -2.02 7.56
N ARG A 11 -13.30 -2.20 6.78
CA ARG A 11 -14.28 -1.14 6.50
C ARG A 11 -14.93 -0.62 7.77
N ASN A 12 -15.30 -1.51 8.71
CA ASN A 12 -15.85 -1.12 10.00
C ASN A 12 -14.84 -0.28 10.82
N THR A 13 -13.57 -0.67 10.86
CA THR A 13 -12.51 0.13 11.50
C THR A 13 -12.47 1.55 10.92
N PHE A 14 -12.46 1.69 9.60
CA PHE A 14 -12.50 3.01 8.96
C PHE A 14 -13.79 3.79 9.26
N GLN A 15 -14.95 3.11 9.38
CA GLN A 15 -16.19 3.75 9.80
C GLN A 15 -16.11 4.28 11.24
N ARG A 16 -15.60 3.47 12.19
CA ARG A 16 -15.39 3.85 13.59
C ARG A 16 -14.46 5.05 13.74
N LEU A 17 -13.41 5.11 12.93
CA LEU A 17 -12.47 6.24 12.87
C LEU A 17 -13.07 7.51 12.22
N GLY A 18 -14.35 7.48 11.81
CA GLY A 18 -15.02 8.59 11.15
C GLY A 18 -14.70 8.72 9.65
N PHE A 19 -14.00 7.73 9.07
CA PHE A 19 -13.58 7.78 7.67
C PHE A 19 -14.64 7.27 6.69
N GLY A 20 -15.74 6.69 7.18
CA GLY A 20 -16.84 6.18 6.37
C GLY A 20 -17.80 7.22 5.78
N VAL A 21 -17.58 8.51 6.07
CA VAL A 21 -18.38 9.63 5.56
C VAL A 21 -17.49 10.63 4.80
N LYS A 22 -18.11 11.49 3.99
CA LYS A 22 -17.42 12.60 3.31
C LYS A 22 -16.86 13.58 4.35
N ARG A 23 -15.58 13.94 4.23
CA ARG A 23 -14.87 14.87 5.13
C ARG A 23 -14.35 16.06 4.34
N GLY A 24 -15.18 17.10 4.20
CA GLY A 24 -14.88 18.25 3.34
C GLY A 24 -14.75 17.84 1.88
N ASN A 25 -13.59 18.09 1.27
CA ASN A 25 -13.28 17.70 -0.12
C ASN A 25 -12.88 16.22 -0.27
N LYS A 26 -12.75 15.47 0.82
CA LYS A 26 -12.40 14.05 0.79
C LYS A 26 -13.66 13.17 0.67
N PRO A 27 -13.79 12.34 -0.38
CA PRO A 27 -14.85 11.33 -0.47
C PRO A 27 -14.83 10.36 0.72
N ALA A 28 -15.97 9.73 1.01
CA ALA A 28 -16.02 8.64 2.00
C ALA A 28 -14.99 7.55 1.65
N PHE A 29 -14.35 7.00 2.69
CA PHE A 29 -13.27 6.00 2.61
C PHE A 29 -11.99 6.41 1.86
N SER A 30 -11.90 7.62 1.30
CA SER A 30 -10.60 8.14 0.89
C SER A 30 -9.72 8.37 2.12
N SER A 31 -8.43 8.09 1.99
CA SER A 31 -7.46 8.19 3.08
C SER A 31 -6.18 8.89 2.63
N ASN A 32 -5.53 9.58 3.54
CA ASN A 32 -4.12 9.97 3.44
C ASN A 32 -3.24 9.03 4.29
N PHE A 33 -1.93 9.25 4.29
CA PHE A 33 -0.97 8.46 5.07
C PHE A 33 -1.34 8.37 6.56
N SER A 34 -1.64 9.50 7.20
CA SER A 34 -1.95 9.53 8.63
C SER A 34 -3.24 8.76 8.95
N GLU A 35 -4.29 8.91 8.14
CA GLU A 35 -5.57 8.19 8.30
C GLU A 35 -5.36 6.67 8.12
N LEU A 36 -4.56 6.27 7.14
CA LEU A 36 -4.23 4.86 6.90
C LEU A 36 -3.40 4.27 8.06
N MET A 37 -2.39 5.00 8.55
CA MET A 37 -1.61 4.60 9.72
C MET A 37 -2.47 4.48 10.98
N SER A 38 -3.45 5.37 11.20
CA SER A 38 -4.40 5.23 12.30
C SER A 38 -5.24 3.94 12.19
N GLY A 39 -5.68 3.60 10.97
CA GLY A 39 -6.33 2.31 10.71
C GLY A 39 -5.45 1.12 11.06
N LEU A 40 -4.16 1.16 10.69
CA LEU A 40 -3.19 0.11 11.05
C LEU A 40 -3.03 -0.03 12.57
N ARG A 41 -2.95 1.09 13.30
CA ARG A 41 -2.81 1.08 14.76
C ARG A 41 -4.02 0.49 15.49
N GLU A 42 -5.23 0.69 14.99
CA GLU A 42 -6.44 0.02 15.53
C GLU A 42 -6.36 -1.50 15.43
N HIS A 43 -5.55 -2.02 14.51
CA HIS A 43 -5.26 -3.45 14.36
C HIS A 43 -3.96 -3.89 15.05
N GLY A 44 -3.38 -3.04 15.92
CA GLY A 44 -2.15 -3.35 16.66
C GLY A 44 -0.88 -3.33 15.80
N ILE A 45 -0.92 -2.72 14.61
CA ILE A 45 0.20 -2.74 13.66
C ILE A 45 1.05 -1.49 13.83
N SER A 46 2.29 -1.69 14.25
CA SER A 46 3.30 -0.66 14.30
C SER A 46 3.78 -0.30 12.90
N CYS A 47 3.87 0.99 12.60
CA CYS A 47 4.29 1.48 11.30
C CYS A 47 4.91 2.88 11.40
N GLU A 48 5.76 3.19 10.43
CA GLU A 48 6.38 4.51 10.28
C GLU A 48 6.22 5.05 8.86
N MET A 49 6.22 6.37 8.71
CA MET A 49 6.19 7.03 7.41
C MET A 49 7.62 7.41 7.00
N LYS A 50 8.01 7.03 5.77
CA LYS A 50 9.34 7.33 5.20
C LYS A 50 9.20 8.04 3.86
N ARG A 51 10.20 8.84 3.50
CA ARG A 51 10.26 9.49 2.19
C ARG A 51 10.69 8.48 1.14
N TRP A 52 9.99 8.44 0.01
CA TRP A 52 10.40 7.64 -1.15
C TRP A 52 11.69 8.19 -1.75
N ARG A 53 12.66 7.31 -2.03
CA ARG A 53 13.98 7.66 -2.56
C ARG A 53 14.38 6.86 -3.80
N GLY A 54 13.45 6.11 -4.38
CA GLY A 54 13.75 5.15 -5.45
C GLY A 54 13.67 3.72 -4.95
N TRP A 55 13.55 2.79 -5.89
CA TRP A 55 13.39 1.36 -5.66
C TRP A 55 14.62 0.72 -5.02
N GLU A 56 15.80 1.25 -5.29
CA GLU A 56 17.08 0.83 -4.69
C GLU A 56 17.18 1.13 -3.18
N HIS A 57 16.27 1.94 -2.65
CA HIS A 57 16.15 2.25 -1.22
C HIS A 57 14.93 1.57 -0.57
N HIS A 58 14.28 0.63 -1.27
CA HIS A 58 13.15 -0.12 -0.74
C HIS A 58 13.60 -1.03 0.43
N PRO A 59 12.86 -1.09 1.56
CA PRO A 59 13.24 -1.95 2.68
C PRO A 59 13.23 -3.44 2.36
N GLU A 60 14.37 -4.10 2.56
CA GLU A 60 14.56 -5.54 2.24
C GLU A 60 13.88 -6.50 3.23
N ASP A 61 13.41 -6.00 4.38
CA ASP A 61 12.94 -6.82 5.51
C ASP A 61 11.49 -6.50 5.93
N SER A 62 10.80 -5.61 5.22
CA SER A 62 9.53 -5.04 5.68
C SER A 62 8.50 -4.88 4.57
N LEU A 63 7.25 -5.24 4.88
CA LEU A 63 6.11 -4.83 4.06
C LEU A 63 5.99 -3.31 4.04
N CYS A 64 5.62 -2.75 2.88
CA CYS A 64 5.38 -1.33 2.74
C CYS A 64 4.02 -1.06 2.06
N ILE A 65 3.41 0.07 2.39
CA ILE A 65 2.26 0.62 1.64
C ILE A 65 2.73 1.84 0.85
N LEU A 66 2.59 1.76 -0.47
CA LEU A 66 2.99 2.80 -1.40
C LEU A 66 1.78 3.59 -1.89
N LYS A 67 1.98 4.89 -2.08
CA LYS A 67 1.06 5.75 -2.81
C LYS A 67 1.55 5.87 -4.24
N VAL A 68 0.79 5.34 -5.19
CA VAL A 68 1.12 5.34 -6.63
C VAL A 68 0.07 6.12 -7.40
N ALA A 69 0.39 6.57 -8.61
CA ALA A 69 -0.59 7.20 -9.49
C ALA A 69 -1.58 6.15 -10.02
N ASN A 70 -2.87 6.50 -10.15
CA ASN A 70 -3.89 5.57 -10.66
C ASN A 70 -4.27 5.82 -12.13
N GLY A 71 -3.34 6.39 -12.90
CA GLY A 71 -3.54 6.74 -14.32
C GLY A 71 -4.30 8.05 -14.57
N ARG A 72 -4.80 8.75 -13.53
CA ARG A 72 -5.43 10.07 -13.65
C ARG A 72 -4.63 11.15 -12.91
N LYS A 73 -4.63 12.37 -13.45
CA LYS A 73 -3.94 13.51 -12.81
C LYS A 73 -4.46 13.74 -11.39
N ASN A 74 -3.54 13.86 -10.43
CA ASN A 74 -3.83 14.07 -9.00
C ASN A 74 -4.71 13.01 -8.35
N SER A 75 -4.69 11.79 -8.89
CA SER A 75 -5.47 10.68 -8.38
C SER A 75 -4.54 9.54 -8.00
N TRP A 76 -4.68 9.09 -6.77
CA TRP A 76 -3.71 8.25 -6.08
C TRP A 76 -4.35 6.93 -5.67
N HIS A 77 -3.54 5.89 -5.64
CA HIS A 77 -3.91 4.55 -5.27
C HIS A 77 -2.93 3.99 -4.24
N TRP A 78 -3.42 3.06 -3.41
CA TRP A 78 -2.62 2.39 -2.39
C TRP A 78 -2.30 0.98 -2.84
N VAL A 79 -1.01 0.65 -2.91
CA VAL A 79 -0.54 -0.72 -3.18
C VAL A 79 0.34 -1.20 -2.04
N VAL A 80 0.43 -2.51 -1.86
CA VAL A 80 1.31 -3.14 -0.87
C VAL A 80 2.51 -3.71 -1.58
N THR A 81 3.70 -3.55 -1.01
CA THR A 81 4.91 -4.20 -1.50
C THR A 81 5.51 -5.10 -0.45
N GLU A 82 6.06 -6.21 -0.92
CA GLU A 82 6.72 -7.23 -0.14
C GLU A 82 8.12 -7.46 -0.68
N PRO A 83 9.16 -7.47 0.17
CA PRO A 83 10.49 -7.89 -0.26
C PRO A 83 10.49 -9.40 -0.50
N HIS A 84 11.11 -9.82 -1.60
CA HIS A 84 11.15 -11.23 -1.99
C HIS A 84 12.57 -11.62 -2.41
N SER A 85 13.06 -12.76 -1.92
CA SER A 85 14.44 -13.21 -2.17
C SER A 85 14.74 -13.42 -3.66
N GLU A 86 13.79 -13.98 -4.40
CA GLU A 86 13.94 -14.23 -5.84
C GLU A 86 13.56 -13.03 -6.73
N PHE A 87 12.41 -12.41 -6.46
CA PHE A 87 11.82 -11.37 -7.32
C PHE A 87 12.19 -9.94 -6.92
N GLN A 88 13.02 -9.78 -5.89
CA GLN A 88 13.38 -8.54 -5.19
C GLN A 88 12.21 -7.84 -4.50
N VAL A 89 11.23 -7.39 -5.28
CA VAL A 89 10.01 -6.75 -4.77
C VAL A 89 8.81 -7.30 -5.51
N VAL A 90 7.79 -7.68 -4.75
CA VAL A 90 6.47 -8.06 -5.26
C VAL A 90 5.48 -6.98 -4.86
N ILE A 91 4.69 -6.51 -5.82
CA ILE A 91 3.60 -5.55 -5.60
C ILE A 91 2.28 -6.28 -5.65
N HIS A 92 1.48 -6.04 -4.62
CA HIS A 92 0.11 -6.48 -4.48
C HIS A 92 -0.82 -5.26 -4.58
N ASP A 93 -1.56 -5.18 -5.67
CA ASP A 93 -2.55 -4.14 -5.91
C ASP A 93 -3.96 -4.68 -5.58
N PRO A 94 -4.75 -4.02 -4.71
CA PRO A 94 -6.10 -4.50 -4.37
C PRO A 94 -7.10 -4.50 -5.54
N ASP A 95 -6.85 -3.74 -6.62
CA ASP A 95 -7.70 -3.63 -7.79
C ASP A 95 -7.25 -4.56 -8.95
N ILE A 96 -6.06 -5.18 -8.84
CA ILE A 96 -5.47 -6.03 -9.89
C ILE A 96 -5.19 -7.42 -9.32
N ALA A 97 -5.79 -8.45 -9.92
CA ALA A 97 -5.63 -9.83 -9.45
C ALA A 97 -4.23 -10.42 -9.67
N GLN A 98 -3.49 -9.89 -10.65
CA GLN A 98 -2.13 -10.33 -10.99
C GLN A 98 -1.10 -9.60 -10.12
N LEU A 99 -0.08 -10.33 -9.69
CA LEU A 99 1.08 -9.74 -9.02
C LEU A 99 1.96 -9.00 -10.02
N SER A 100 2.74 -8.06 -9.51
CA SER A 100 3.79 -7.38 -10.26
C SER A 100 5.13 -7.63 -9.61
N TYR A 101 6.13 -7.97 -10.41
CA TYR A 101 7.44 -8.41 -9.94
C TYR A 101 8.52 -7.47 -10.46
N MET A 102 9.43 -7.03 -9.60
CA MET A 102 10.60 -6.26 -10.04
C MET A 102 11.51 -7.13 -10.91
N LYS A 103 11.69 -8.39 -10.52
CA LYS A 103 12.32 -9.43 -11.34
C LYS A 103 11.32 -10.57 -11.56
N PRO A 104 10.61 -10.61 -12.70
CA PRO A 104 9.62 -11.65 -12.94
C PRO A 104 10.25 -13.04 -13.08
N PRO A 105 9.57 -14.11 -12.63
CA PRO A 105 10.00 -15.47 -12.87
C PRO A 105 10.06 -15.79 -14.37
N ALA A 106 10.92 -16.73 -14.75
CA ALA A 106 11.05 -17.14 -16.15
C ALA A 106 9.73 -17.72 -16.68
N GLY A 107 9.20 -17.14 -17.76
CA GLY A 107 7.98 -17.60 -18.41
C GLY A 107 6.68 -17.13 -17.77
N GLU A 108 6.75 -16.37 -16.67
CA GLU A 108 5.59 -15.71 -16.09
C GLU A 108 5.53 -14.23 -16.50
N SER A 109 4.31 -13.78 -16.81
CA SER A 109 4.04 -12.35 -17.05
C SER A 109 3.16 -11.85 -15.91
N GLY A 110 3.72 -10.98 -15.07
CA GLY A 110 2.94 -10.21 -14.11
C GLY A 110 2.37 -8.94 -14.72
N TRP A 111 1.70 -8.13 -13.90
CA TRP A 111 1.41 -6.75 -14.28
C TRP A 111 2.72 -5.96 -14.43
N PRO A 112 2.82 -4.97 -15.35
CA PRO A 112 4.05 -4.20 -15.52
C PRO A 112 4.48 -3.47 -14.23
N PHE A 113 5.68 -3.75 -13.74
CA PHE A 113 6.23 -3.15 -12.52
C PHE A 113 6.39 -1.63 -12.62
N ASP A 114 6.84 -1.16 -13.78
CA ASP A 114 7.05 0.27 -14.05
C ASP A 114 5.74 1.08 -14.09
N ALA A 115 4.58 0.42 -14.06
CA ALA A 115 3.31 1.12 -13.90
C ALA A 115 3.11 1.70 -12.48
N PHE A 116 3.87 1.21 -11.50
CA PHE A 116 3.74 1.58 -10.09
C PHE A 116 4.80 2.59 -9.65
N GLU A 117 4.72 3.83 -10.11
CA GLU A 117 5.67 4.86 -9.67
C GLU A 117 5.26 5.47 -8.32
N PRO A 118 6.01 5.26 -7.21
CA PRO A 118 5.62 5.77 -5.89
C PRO A 118 5.91 7.26 -5.74
N PHE A 119 5.01 7.99 -5.06
CA PHE A 119 5.12 9.44 -4.93
C PHE A 119 5.23 9.93 -3.49
N GLY A 120 6.35 10.60 -3.19
CA GLY A 120 6.58 11.38 -1.98
C GLY A 120 6.96 10.53 -0.77
N TYR A 121 6.01 9.78 -0.22
CA TYR A 121 6.19 9.00 1.00
C TYR A 121 5.63 7.58 0.85
N PHE A 122 6.02 6.70 1.77
CA PHE A 122 5.45 5.38 1.96
C PHE A 122 5.30 5.07 3.45
N ILE A 123 4.51 4.05 3.77
CA ILE A 123 4.39 3.51 5.12
C ILE A 123 5.21 2.22 5.17
N ARG A 124 6.19 2.13 6.07
CA ARG A 124 6.89 0.89 6.40
C ARG A 124 6.18 0.22 7.58
N ILE A 125 5.86 -1.05 7.44
CA ILE A 125 5.36 -1.86 8.55
C ILE A 125 6.56 -2.29 9.40
N LEU A 126 6.47 -2.07 10.71
CA LEU A 126 7.53 -2.44 11.64
C LEU A 126 7.30 -3.88 12.16
N PRO A 127 8.37 -4.63 12.47
CA PRO A 127 8.23 -5.90 13.18
C PRO A 127 7.45 -5.70 14.48
N GLY A 128 6.54 -6.63 14.77
CA GLY A 128 5.76 -6.70 16.01
C GLY A 128 6.50 -7.43 17.12
#